data_AF-A0A2T2ZRP2-F1
#
_entry.id   AF-A0A2T2ZRP2-F1
#
_cell.length_a   1.000
_cell.length_b   1.000
_cell.length_c   1.000
_cell.angle_alpha   90.00
_cell.angle_beta   90.00
_cell.angle_gamma   90.00
#
_symmetry.space_group_name_H-M   'P 1'
#
loop_
_entity.id
_entity.type
_entity.pdbx_description
1 polymer ?
#
loop_
_entity_poly.entity_id
_entity_poly.type
_entity_poly.pdbx_seq_one_letter_code
_entity_poly.pdbx_strand_id
1 'polypeptide(L)'
;MNGPLSNIRADGCASAAFHSWPDTLAWDAYSGDYGPNHSGLVLGTGTYLVWDEELGRLVAYGGLVTAADGDNGASAGGGGGGAVNHDGSDAVVTVHPRDVARRKVFVAPLELLVEIDAGVIEALTYSAANASLAVTLGQLATEGVPTAPSTVMWVTREDGADAGYTVTGTGLDITTTRLGWQIPLASGGAVAVVQVVPC
;
A
#
# COMPACT_ATOMS: atom_id res chain seq x y z
N MET A 1 -12.56 -1.00 -1.58
CA MET A 1 -13.81 -1.20 -0.81
C MET A 1 -13.46 -1.13 0.66
N ASN A 2 -14.13 -0.30 1.46
CA ASN A 2 -13.85 -0.18 2.91
C ASN A 2 -15.07 -0.54 3.78
N GLY A 3 -16.18 -1.01 3.18
CA GLY A 3 -17.45 -1.28 3.87
C GLY A 3 -17.34 -2.19 5.10
N PRO A 4 -16.54 -3.27 5.08
CA PRO A 4 -16.41 -4.12 6.27
C PRO A 4 -15.82 -3.36 7.48
N LEU A 5 -15.06 -2.28 7.28
CA LEU A 5 -14.52 -1.52 8.41
C LEU A 5 -15.59 -0.79 9.21
N SER A 6 -16.72 -0.41 8.61
CA SER A 6 -17.80 0.27 9.36
C SER A 6 -18.54 -0.66 10.31
N ASN A 7 -18.47 -1.97 10.07
CA ASN A 7 -19.17 -2.98 10.86
C ASN A 7 -18.40 -3.39 12.13
N ILE A 8 -17.24 -2.76 12.39
CA ILE A 8 -16.47 -2.95 13.63
C ILE A 8 -16.87 -1.85 14.61
N ARG A 9 -17.48 -2.24 15.73
CA ARG A 9 -17.83 -1.34 16.82
C ARG A 9 -16.58 -0.82 17.53
N ALA A 10 -16.70 0.28 18.26
CA ALA A 10 -15.57 0.87 19.00
C ALA A 10 -14.97 -0.06 20.07
N ASP A 11 -15.75 -1.02 20.58
CA ASP A 11 -15.28 -2.07 21.49
C ASP A 11 -14.61 -3.25 20.77
N GLY A 12 -14.45 -3.19 19.45
CA GLY A 12 -13.82 -4.21 18.61
C GLY A 12 -14.76 -5.33 18.14
N CYS A 13 -16.02 -5.36 18.58
CA CYS A 13 -16.95 -6.40 18.15
C CYS A 13 -17.53 -6.11 16.77
N ALA A 14 -17.68 -7.16 15.96
CA ALA A 14 -18.24 -7.04 14.61
C ALA A 14 -19.77 -7.17 14.56
N SER A 15 -20.35 -6.63 13.49
CA SER A 15 -21.77 -6.71 13.15
C SER A 15 -21.97 -7.25 11.73
N ALA A 16 -23.01 -8.07 11.53
CA ALA A 16 -23.36 -8.64 10.23
C ALA A 16 -23.83 -7.55 9.25
N ALA A 17 -24.65 -6.60 9.73
CA ALA A 17 -25.26 -5.58 8.89
C ALA A 17 -25.65 -4.32 9.67
N PHE A 18 -26.01 -3.25 8.95
CA PHE A 18 -26.65 -2.07 9.52
C PHE A 18 -28.16 -2.10 9.20
N HIS A 19 -29.01 -2.06 10.23
CA HIS A 19 -30.45 -1.92 10.05
C HIS A 19 -30.77 -0.47 9.66
N SER A 20 -31.17 -0.23 8.41
CA SER A 20 -31.40 1.13 7.88
C SER A 20 -32.80 1.69 8.13
N TRP A 21 -33.73 0.88 8.67
CA TRP A 21 -35.07 1.38 9.03
C TRP A 21 -34.98 2.33 10.23
N PRO A 22 -35.71 3.47 10.20
CA PRO A 22 -35.65 4.49 11.25
C PRO A 22 -35.95 3.96 12.66
N ASP A 23 -36.82 2.95 12.79
CA ASP A 23 -37.24 2.41 14.08
C ASP A 23 -36.14 1.60 14.80
N THR A 24 -35.13 1.12 14.07
CA THR A 24 -33.99 0.38 14.64
C THR A 24 -32.70 1.18 14.53
N LEU A 25 -32.37 1.64 13.31
CA LEU A 25 -31.20 2.48 12.98
C LEU A 25 -29.92 2.12 13.77
N ALA A 26 -29.60 0.83 13.81
CA ALA A 26 -28.52 0.28 14.62
C ALA A 26 -27.79 -0.84 13.88
N TRP A 27 -26.57 -1.10 14.31
CA TRP A 27 -25.81 -2.27 13.90
C TRP A 27 -26.47 -3.55 14.44
N ASP A 28 -26.52 -4.60 13.62
CA ASP A 28 -26.97 -5.92 14.03
C ASP A 28 -26.12 -6.41 15.21
N ALA A 29 -26.78 -7.00 16.22
CA ALA A 29 -26.12 -7.53 17.40
C ALA A 29 -25.34 -8.82 17.12
N TYR A 30 -25.63 -9.51 16.01
CA TYR A 30 -24.89 -10.67 15.56
C TYR A 30 -23.75 -10.27 14.64
N SER A 31 -22.61 -10.97 14.75
CA SER A 31 -21.52 -10.84 13.79
C SER A 31 -21.81 -11.57 12.48
N GLY A 32 -22.59 -12.67 12.52
CA GLY A 32 -23.06 -13.40 11.34
C GLY A 32 -21.96 -13.70 10.31
N ASP A 33 -22.22 -13.32 9.07
CA ASP A 33 -21.37 -13.46 7.89
C ASP A 33 -20.31 -12.35 7.73
N TYR A 34 -20.10 -11.52 8.76
CA TYR A 34 -19.06 -10.50 8.75
C TYR A 34 -17.65 -11.07 8.49
N GLY A 35 -17.34 -12.23 9.07
CA GLY A 35 -16.00 -12.84 9.02
C GLY A 35 -15.46 -13.02 7.60
N PRO A 36 -16.17 -13.75 6.71
CA PRO A 36 -15.80 -13.87 5.30
C PRO A 36 -15.62 -12.53 4.58
N ASN A 37 -16.49 -11.55 4.85
CA ASN A 37 -16.40 -10.22 4.24
C ASN A 37 -15.13 -9.46 4.68
N HIS A 38 -14.83 -9.50 5.99
CA HIS A 38 -13.60 -8.92 6.52
C HIS A 38 -12.35 -9.64 6.00
N SER A 39 -12.38 -10.97 5.90
CA SER A 39 -11.28 -11.75 5.33
C SER A 39 -11.04 -11.37 3.87
N GLY A 40 -12.10 -11.25 3.06
CA GLY A 40 -11.99 -10.78 1.67
C GLY A 40 -11.39 -9.39 1.57
N LEU A 41 -11.76 -8.47 2.48
CA LEU A 41 -11.15 -7.14 2.57
C LEU A 41 -9.65 -7.21 2.87
N VAL A 42 -9.25 -7.94 3.92
CA VAL A 42 -7.86 -8.00 4.36
C VAL A 42 -6.96 -8.66 3.32
N LEU A 43 -7.44 -9.71 2.64
CA LEU A 43 -6.68 -10.39 1.60
C LEU A 43 -6.63 -9.59 0.28
N GLY A 44 -7.74 -8.90 -0.05
CA GLY A 44 -7.90 -8.14 -1.29
C GLY A 44 -7.40 -6.71 -1.23
N THR A 45 -7.06 -6.17 -0.06
CA THR A 45 -6.54 -4.80 0.06
C THR A 45 -5.13 -4.73 -0.51
N GLY A 46 -4.85 -3.63 -1.21
CA GLY A 46 -3.55 -3.35 -1.80
C GLY A 46 -3.63 -2.12 -2.68
N THR A 47 -2.46 -1.60 -3.04
CA THR A 47 -2.31 -0.52 -3.99
C THR A 47 -1.72 -1.06 -5.29
N TYR A 48 -2.24 -0.62 -6.44
CA TYR A 48 -1.82 -1.12 -7.76
C TYR A 48 -1.52 0.06 -8.66
N LEU A 49 -0.24 0.24 -9.02
CA LEU A 49 0.20 1.23 -10.00
C LEU A 49 0.24 0.55 -11.37
N VAL A 50 -0.65 0.97 -12.27
CA VAL A 50 -0.81 0.36 -13.59
C VAL A 50 -0.87 1.42 -14.69
N TRP A 51 -0.42 1.05 -15.88
CA TRP A 51 -0.67 1.84 -17.09
C TRP A 51 -2.09 1.57 -17.57
N ASP A 52 -2.88 2.62 -17.75
CA ASP A 52 -4.21 2.54 -18.33
C ASP A 52 -4.14 3.07 -19.76
N GLU A 53 -4.38 2.20 -20.75
CA GLU A 53 -4.32 2.53 -22.17
C GLU A 53 -5.42 3.51 -22.60
N GLU A 54 -6.60 3.45 -21.98
CA GLU A 54 -7.73 4.33 -22.30
C GLU A 54 -7.48 5.75 -21.77
N LEU A 55 -6.90 5.85 -20.58
CA LEU A 55 -6.53 7.12 -19.96
C LEU A 55 -5.17 7.65 -20.43
N GLY A 56 -4.38 6.81 -21.10
CA GLY A 56 -3.04 7.12 -21.61
C GLY A 56 -2.06 7.55 -20.53
N ARG A 57 -2.12 6.92 -19.34
CA ARG A 57 -1.35 7.35 -18.15
C ARG A 57 -1.20 6.27 -17.09
N LEU A 58 -0.29 6.50 -16.14
CA LEU A 58 -0.20 5.71 -14.91
C LEU A 58 -1.31 6.11 -13.92
N VAL A 59 -1.98 5.09 -13.38
CA VAL A 59 -3.07 5.20 -12.40
C VAL A 59 -2.75 4.34 -11.19
N ALA A 60 -3.03 4.86 -9.98
CA ALA A 60 -2.95 4.08 -8.75
C ALA A 60 -4.35 3.71 -8.24
N TYR A 61 -4.70 2.43 -8.27
CA TYR A 61 -5.86 1.92 -7.55
C TYR A 61 -5.50 1.65 -6.09
N GLY A 62 -6.36 2.04 -5.15
CA GLY A 62 -6.06 1.88 -3.72
C GLY A 62 -5.03 2.88 -3.18
N GLY A 63 -4.60 3.86 -3.98
CA GLY A 63 -3.62 4.87 -3.59
C GLY A 63 -3.90 6.24 -4.22
N LEU A 64 -2.98 7.17 -3.96
CA LEU A 64 -2.97 8.49 -4.57
C LEU A 64 -1.60 8.74 -5.20
N VAL A 65 -1.59 9.19 -6.46
CA VAL A 65 -0.35 9.56 -7.15
C VAL A 65 -0.05 11.04 -6.93
N THR A 66 1.22 11.33 -6.67
CA THR A 66 1.83 12.66 -6.73
C THR A 66 2.99 12.59 -7.74
N ALA A 67 3.00 13.47 -8.74
CA ALA A 67 4.12 13.56 -9.69
C ALA A 67 5.34 14.20 -9.02
N ALA A 68 6.54 13.73 -9.35
CA ALA A 68 7.77 14.47 -9.02
C ALA A 68 8.07 15.61 -10.02
N ASP A 69 7.45 15.58 -11.21
CA ASP A 69 7.64 16.59 -12.26
C ASP A 69 6.34 17.31 -12.63
N GLY A 70 6.35 18.64 -12.47
CA GLY A 70 5.76 19.67 -13.35
C GLY A 70 4.27 19.71 -13.67
N ASP A 71 3.54 18.60 -13.60
CA ASP A 71 2.14 18.53 -14.00
C ASP A 71 1.25 19.07 -12.87
N ASN A 72 0.94 20.37 -12.96
CA ASN A 72 -0.11 21.06 -12.21
C ASN A 72 -1.51 20.54 -12.60
N GLY A 73 -1.74 19.23 -12.46
CA GLY A 73 -2.97 18.53 -12.85
C GLY A 73 -3.62 17.77 -11.70
N ALA A 74 -3.19 17.97 -10.45
CA ALA A 74 -3.87 17.45 -9.27
C ALA A 74 -5.21 18.19 -9.07
N SER A 75 -6.23 17.84 -9.85
CA SER A 75 -7.60 18.16 -9.45
C SER A 75 -7.96 17.22 -8.31
N ALA A 76 -7.82 17.77 -7.09
CA ALA A 76 -8.40 17.23 -5.88
C ALA A 76 -9.94 17.25 -6.00
N GLY A 77 -10.51 16.21 -6.62
CA GLY A 77 -11.94 16.05 -6.77
C GLY A 77 -12.34 14.58 -6.62
N GLY A 78 -12.78 14.20 -5.41
CA GLY A 78 -13.56 13.00 -5.08
C GLY A 78 -13.33 11.73 -5.90
N GLY A 79 -12.39 10.88 -5.45
CA GLY A 79 -12.14 9.55 -6.01
C GLY A 79 -10.64 9.35 -6.23
N GLY A 80 -9.97 8.60 -5.36
CA GLY A 80 -8.52 8.43 -5.35
C GLY A 80 -8.00 7.91 -6.70
N GLY A 81 -7.24 8.76 -7.39
CA GLY A 81 -6.68 8.47 -8.70
C GLY A 81 -5.97 9.71 -9.24
N GLY A 82 -4.98 10.23 -8.50
CA GLY A 82 -3.99 11.10 -9.12
C GLY A 82 -3.39 10.33 -10.29
N ALA A 83 -3.24 10.94 -11.46
CA ALA A 83 -2.77 10.24 -12.64
C ALA A 83 -1.83 11.16 -13.40
N VAL A 84 -0.71 10.61 -13.88
CA VAL A 84 0.42 11.39 -14.41
C VAL A 84 0.63 11.12 -15.89
N ASN A 85 0.72 12.19 -16.69
CA ASN A 85 0.92 12.10 -18.14
C ASN A 85 2.42 11.93 -18.43
N HIS A 86 2.89 10.72 -18.67
CA HIS A 86 4.21 10.55 -19.26
C HIS A 86 4.23 9.33 -20.17
N ASP A 87 4.96 9.39 -21.29
CA ASP A 87 5.09 8.33 -22.30
C ASP A 87 5.90 7.10 -21.83
N GLY A 88 6.29 7.09 -20.55
CA GLY A 88 6.83 5.94 -19.85
C GLY A 88 8.35 5.81 -19.87
N SER A 89 9.12 6.59 -20.65
CA SER A 89 10.57 6.36 -20.71
C SER A 89 11.35 6.93 -19.53
N ASP A 90 10.96 8.11 -19.01
CA ASP A 90 11.67 8.79 -17.90
C ASP A 90 10.75 9.12 -16.70
N ALA A 91 9.58 8.50 -16.63
CA ALA A 91 8.59 8.80 -15.59
C ALA A 91 9.13 8.59 -14.16
N VAL A 92 8.89 9.57 -13.28
CA VAL A 92 9.08 9.44 -11.82
C VAL A 92 7.75 9.69 -11.13
N VAL A 93 7.24 8.66 -10.45
CA VAL A 93 5.87 8.64 -9.93
C VAL A 93 5.87 8.22 -8.48
N THR A 94 5.38 9.08 -7.60
CA THR A 94 5.18 8.73 -6.19
C THR A 94 3.74 8.31 -5.95
N VAL A 95 3.56 7.16 -5.32
CA VAL A 95 2.27 6.62 -4.91
C VAL A 95 2.20 6.59 -3.40
N HIS A 96 1.10 7.09 -2.86
CA HIS A 96 0.76 7.01 -1.44
C HIS A 96 -0.36 5.99 -1.26
N PRO A 97 -0.10 4.79 -0.72
CA PRO A 97 -1.13 3.82 -0.41
C PRO A 97 -2.22 4.42 0.50
N ARG A 98 -3.48 4.22 0.11
CA ARG A 98 -4.70 4.66 0.83
C ARG A 98 -5.66 3.52 1.10
N ASP A 99 -5.27 2.31 0.74
CA ASP A 99 -5.95 1.07 1.11
C ASP A 99 -5.89 0.86 2.63
N VAL A 100 -6.69 -0.06 3.14
CA VAL A 100 -6.92 -0.16 4.59
C VAL A 100 -5.70 -0.69 5.35
N ALA A 101 -4.84 -1.48 4.70
CA ALA A 101 -3.66 -2.06 5.33
C ALA A 101 -2.39 -1.27 5.03
N ARG A 102 -2.25 -0.72 3.82
CA ARG A 102 -1.01 -0.05 3.34
C ARG A 102 0.22 -0.95 3.46
N ARG A 103 0.08 -2.24 3.13
CA ARG A 103 1.16 -3.24 3.25
C ARG A 103 1.53 -3.93 1.95
N LYS A 104 0.81 -3.63 0.87
CA LYS A 104 0.98 -4.30 -0.42
C LYS A 104 0.88 -3.27 -1.54
N VAL A 105 1.90 -3.20 -2.37
CA VAL A 105 1.92 -2.36 -3.58
C VAL A 105 2.40 -3.18 -4.77
N PHE A 106 1.60 -3.28 -5.81
CA PHE A 106 1.99 -3.84 -7.10
C PHE A 106 2.35 -2.72 -8.07
N VAL A 107 3.49 -2.85 -8.76
CA VAL A 107 3.98 -1.90 -9.75
C VAL A 107 4.08 -2.60 -11.10
N ALA A 108 3.03 -2.47 -11.91
CA ALA A 108 2.90 -3.19 -13.17
C ALA A 108 4.05 -2.93 -14.17
N PRO A 109 4.57 -1.68 -14.32
CA PRO A 109 5.69 -1.44 -15.24
C PRO A 109 6.97 -2.23 -14.91
N LEU A 110 7.14 -2.67 -13.66
CA LEU A 110 8.27 -3.50 -13.23
C LEU A 110 7.89 -4.97 -13.00
N GLU A 111 6.59 -5.29 -13.07
CA GLU A 111 6.02 -6.59 -12.71
C GLU A 111 6.35 -7.01 -11.26
N LEU A 112 6.50 -6.03 -10.37
CA LEU A 112 6.89 -6.26 -8.98
C LEU A 112 5.71 -6.12 -8.02
N LEU A 113 5.56 -7.11 -7.13
CA LEU A 113 4.79 -7.01 -5.91
C LEU A 113 5.73 -6.71 -4.74
N VAL A 114 5.43 -5.64 -4.00
CA VAL A 114 6.08 -5.29 -2.74
C VAL A 114 5.11 -5.55 -1.58
N GLU A 115 5.50 -6.42 -0.65
CA GLU A 115 4.72 -6.76 0.55
C GLU A 115 5.53 -6.59 1.82
N ILE A 116 4.88 -6.19 2.92
CA ILE A 116 5.47 -6.09 4.26
C ILE A 116 4.60 -6.78 5.32
N ASP A 117 5.24 -7.39 6.32
CA ASP A 117 4.52 -8.04 7.43
C ASP A 117 4.22 -7.12 8.63
N ALA A 118 4.99 -6.04 8.80
CA ALA A 118 4.82 -5.09 9.90
C ALA A 118 4.99 -3.64 9.44
N GLY A 119 4.37 -2.71 10.16
CA GLY A 119 4.35 -1.30 9.77
C GLY A 119 3.41 -1.00 8.60
N VAL A 120 3.73 0.06 7.86
CA VAL A 120 2.99 0.56 6.71
C VAL A 120 3.95 1.09 5.63
N ILE A 121 3.53 1.03 4.38
CA ILE A 121 4.15 1.69 3.23
C ILE A 121 3.51 3.09 3.14
N GLU A 122 4.27 4.12 3.51
CA GLU A 122 3.78 5.52 3.49
C GLU A 122 3.86 6.13 2.08
N ALA A 123 4.87 5.72 1.32
CA ALA A 123 5.05 6.13 -0.06
C ALA A 123 5.90 5.10 -0.82
N LEU A 124 5.69 5.02 -2.12
CA LEU A 124 6.52 4.29 -3.06
C LEU A 124 6.76 5.16 -4.28
N THR A 125 8.02 5.42 -4.62
CA THR A 125 8.39 6.19 -5.81
C THR A 125 8.95 5.25 -6.86
N TYR A 126 8.27 5.13 -7.98
CA TYR A 126 8.72 4.43 -9.17
C TYR A 126 9.55 5.35 -10.07
N SER A 127 10.66 4.86 -10.60
CA SER A 127 11.48 5.51 -11.63
C SER A 127 11.59 4.60 -12.84
N ALA A 128 11.08 5.05 -13.99
CA ALA A 128 11.19 4.32 -15.25
C ALA A 128 12.63 4.27 -15.76
N ALA A 129 13.34 5.40 -15.71
CA ALA A 129 14.71 5.53 -16.22
C ALA A 129 15.69 4.51 -15.60
N ASN A 130 15.50 4.19 -14.32
CA ASN A 130 16.38 3.27 -13.58
C ASN A 130 15.75 1.89 -13.35
N ALA A 131 14.52 1.69 -13.83
CA ALA A 131 13.67 0.56 -13.48
C ALA A 131 13.72 0.26 -11.96
N SER A 132 13.49 1.27 -11.11
CA SER A 132 13.72 1.15 -9.66
C SER A 132 12.58 1.71 -8.82
N LEU A 133 12.55 1.32 -7.54
CA LEU A 133 11.61 1.81 -6.54
C LEU A 133 12.34 2.40 -5.34
N ALA A 134 11.85 3.52 -4.82
CA ALA A 134 12.13 3.97 -3.45
C ALA A 134 10.91 3.71 -2.57
N VAL A 135 11.04 2.86 -1.55
CA VAL A 135 9.95 2.50 -0.65
C VAL A 135 10.17 3.19 0.70
N THR A 136 9.20 4.02 1.11
CA THR A 136 9.19 4.68 2.42
C THR A 136 8.32 3.87 3.36
N LEU A 137 8.97 3.22 4.32
CA LEU A 137 8.37 2.39 5.35
C LEU A 137 8.20 3.19 6.63
N GLY A 138 7.07 3.02 7.31
CA GLY A 138 6.77 3.71 8.54
C GLY A 138 5.96 2.86 9.50
N GLN A 139 5.58 3.50 10.60
CA GLN A 139 4.70 2.93 11.62
C GLN A 139 3.68 3.98 12.04
N LEU A 140 2.49 3.52 12.41
CA LEU A 140 1.44 4.41 12.91
C LEU A 140 1.85 4.98 14.26
N ALA A 141 2.08 6.30 14.30
CA ALA A 141 2.44 7.03 15.52
C ALA A 141 1.21 7.36 16.37
N THR A 142 0.25 6.44 16.49
CA THR A 142 -0.97 6.60 17.29
C THR A 142 -0.79 5.96 18.65
N GLU A 143 -1.21 6.66 19.72
CA GLU A 143 -1.15 6.14 21.08
C GLU A 143 -1.88 4.79 21.18
N GLY A 144 -1.25 3.82 21.85
CA GLY A 144 -1.78 2.48 22.02
C GLY A 144 -1.61 1.53 20.82
N VAL A 145 -1.12 2.02 19.67
CA VAL A 145 -0.80 1.13 18.54
C VAL A 145 0.55 0.44 18.75
N PRO A 146 0.62 -0.90 18.70
CA PRO A 146 1.88 -1.62 18.85
C PRO A 146 2.90 -1.25 17.77
N THR A 147 4.16 -1.16 18.19
CA THR A 147 5.31 -0.94 17.30
C THR A 147 6.08 -2.22 17.04
N ALA A 148 6.67 -2.36 15.86
CA ALA A 148 7.56 -3.47 15.53
C ALA A 148 9.02 -2.97 15.43
N PRO A 149 10.03 -3.75 15.84
CA PRO A 149 11.43 -3.35 15.70
C PRO A 149 11.92 -3.42 14.24
N SER A 150 11.28 -4.24 13.41
CA SER A 150 11.60 -4.42 12.01
C SER A 150 10.37 -4.93 11.24
N THR A 151 10.44 -4.84 9.92
CA THR A 151 9.56 -5.55 8.99
C THR A 151 10.38 -6.49 8.13
N VAL A 152 9.79 -7.58 7.66
CA VAL A 152 10.28 -8.24 6.46
C VAL A 152 9.52 -7.69 5.27
N MET A 153 10.27 -7.28 4.25
CA MET A 153 9.74 -6.85 2.97
C MET A 153 10.05 -7.90 1.92
N TRP A 154 9.06 -8.30 1.15
CA TRP A 154 9.21 -9.16 -0.02
C TRP A 154 9.09 -8.32 -1.28
N VAL A 155 9.92 -8.63 -2.26
CA VAL A 155 9.86 -8.10 -3.62
C VAL A 155 9.81 -9.31 -4.54
N THR A 156 8.66 -9.54 -5.16
CA THR A 156 8.40 -10.76 -5.94
C THR A 156 7.82 -10.42 -7.30
N ARG A 157 7.94 -11.35 -8.24
CA ARG A 157 7.12 -11.40 -9.45
C ARG A 157 6.01 -12.42 -9.25
N GLU A 158 4.82 -12.12 -9.75
CA GLU A 158 3.63 -12.97 -9.60
C GLU A 158 3.71 -14.27 -10.43
N ASP A 159 4.60 -14.32 -11.43
CA ASP A 159 4.87 -15.52 -12.23
C ASP A 159 5.76 -16.55 -11.50
N GLY A 160 6.20 -16.24 -10.28
CA GLY A 160 7.07 -17.09 -9.47
C GLY A 160 8.54 -17.08 -9.89
N ALA A 161 8.92 -16.23 -10.85
CA ALA A 161 10.32 -16.01 -11.19
C ALA A 161 11.04 -15.23 -10.09
N ASP A 162 12.37 -15.32 -10.08
CA ASP A 162 13.20 -14.39 -9.31
C ASP A 162 12.88 -12.96 -9.75
N ALA A 163 12.66 -12.06 -8.80
CA ALA A 163 12.38 -10.66 -9.10
C ALA A 163 13.49 -10.04 -9.95
N GLY A 164 14.75 -10.42 -9.71
CA GLY A 164 15.92 -9.79 -10.31
C GLY A 164 16.26 -8.45 -9.67
N TYR A 165 15.88 -8.25 -8.40
CA TYR A 165 16.06 -7.01 -7.66
C TYR A 165 16.73 -7.24 -6.30
N THR A 166 17.49 -6.23 -5.88
CA THR A 166 18.07 -6.15 -4.54
C THR A 166 17.50 -4.97 -3.77
N VAL A 167 17.43 -5.10 -2.45
CA VAL A 167 16.96 -4.06 -1.54
C VAL A 167 18.16 -3.48 -0.78
N THR A 168 18.33 -2.17 -0.85
CA THR A 168 19.41 -1.43 -0.17
C THR A 168 18.84 -0.26 0.63
N GLY A 169 19.58 0.24 1.61
CA GLY A 169 19.16 1.39 2.42
C GLY A 169 20.34 2.03 3.14
N THR A 170 20.53 3.34 2.96
CA THR A 170 21.66 4.05 3.56
C THR A 170 21.50 4.09 5.09
N GLY A 171 22.49 3.57 5.80
CA GLY A 171 22.48 3.56 7.27
C GLY A 171 21.50 2.56 7.89
N LEU A 172 20.93 1.65 7.10
CA LEU A 172 20.05 0.58 7.57
C LEU A 172 20.81 -0.76 7.54
N ASP A 173 20.68 -1.52 8.63
CA ASP A 173 21.17 -2.90 8.70
C ASP A 173 20.14 -3.85 8.08
N ILE A 174 20.23 -4.05 6.77
CA ILE A 174 19.31 -4.88 5.99
C ILE A 174 19.90 -6.28 5.84
N THR A 175 19.14 -7.28 6.27
CA THR A 175 19.55 -8.70 6.17
C THR A 175 18.46 -9.52 5.47
N THR A 176 18.85 -10.56 4.75
CA THR A 176 17.88 -11.47 4.11
C THR A 176 17.32 -12.47 5.12
N THR A 177 15.98 -12.60 5.21
CA THR A 177 15.31 -13.58 6.06
C THR A 177 13.94 -13.92 5.49
N ARG A 178 13.42 -15.13 5.76
CA ARG A 178 12.09 -15.58 5.29
C ARG A 178 11.84 -15.33 3.78
N LEU A 179 12.88 -15.45 2.95
CA LEU A 179 12.84 -15.16 1.51
C LEU A 179 12.57 -13.68 1.14
N GLY A 180 12.74 -12.76 2.09
CA GLY A 180 12.67 -11.32 1.89
C GLY A 180 13.82 -10.59 2.61
N TRP A 181 13.65 -9.29 2.83
CA TRP A 181 14.62 -8.42 3.48
C TRP A 181 14.06 -7.90 4.80
N GLN A 182 14.74 -8.22 5.90
CA GLN A 182 14.48 -7.62 7.20
C GLN A 182 15.03 -6.19 7.22
N ILE A 183 14.14 -5.23 7.43
CA ILE A 183 14.44 -3.80 7.46
C ILE A 183 14.09 -3.26 8.85
N PRO A 184 15.04 -2.64 9.57
CA PRO A 184 14.75 -1.99 10.85
C PRO A 184 13.70 -0.90 10.67
N LEU A 185 12.74 -0.84 11.59
CA LEU A 185 11.78 0.25 11.67
C LEU A 185 12.12 1.15 12.86
N ALA A 186 12.02 2.46 12.65
CA ALA A 186 12.34 3.42 13.69
C ALA A 186 11.14 3.65 14.62
N SER A 187 11.41 3.86 15.90
CA SER A 187 10.39 4.25 16.86
C SER A 187 9.94 5.71 16.65
N GLY A 188 8.75 6.06 17.14
CA GLY A 188 8.29 7.46 17.17
C GLY A 188 7.91 8.06 15.81
N GLY A 189 7.58 7.24 14.81
CA GLY A 189 7.08 7.72 13.50
C GLY A 189 8.17 8.12 12.50
N ALA A 190 9.44 7.86 12.82
CA ALA A 190 10.52 7.97 11.84
C ALA A 190 10.37 6.89 10.74
N VAL A 191 10.71 7.27 9.51
CA VAL A 191 10.55 6.42 8.32
C VAL A 191 11.88 5.82 7.90
N ALA A 192 11.86 4.56 7.45
CA ALA A 192 12.96 3.92 6.77
C ALA A 192 12.75 4.05 5.25
N VAL A 193 13.77 4.49 4.52
CA VAL A 193 13.70 4.56 3.05
C VAL A 193 14.65 3.51 2.47
N VAL A 194 14.12 2.61 1.67
CA VAL A 194 14.88 1.58 0.97
C VAL A 194 14.75 1.72 -0.54
N GLN A 195 15.80 1.34 -1.25
CA GLN A 195 15.85 1.31 -2.70
C GLN A 195 15.74 -0.14 -3.18
N VAL A 196 14.83 -0.39 -4.10
CA VAL A 196 14.68 -1.65 -4.83
C VAL A 196 15.23 -1.41 -6.23
N VAL A 197 16.36 -2.03 -6.54
CA VAL A 197 17.10 -1.78 -7.80
C VAL A 197 17.42 -3.11 -8.49
N PRO A 198 17.51 -3.14 -9.83
CA PRO A 198 17.90 -4.34 -10.56
C PRO A 198 19.26 -4.88 -10.10
N CYS A 199 19.41 -6.21 -10.10
CA CYS A 199 20.66 -6.92 -9.77
C CYS A 199 21.71 -6.84 -10.90
#